data_AF-K1TDY9-F1
#
_entry.id   AF-K1TDY9-F1
#
_cell.length_a   1.000
_cell.length_b   1.000
_cell.length_c   1.000
_cell.angle_alpha   90.00
_cell.angle_beta   90.00
_cell.angle_gamma   90.00
#
_symmetry.space_group_name_H-M   'P 1'
#
loop_
_entity.id
_entity.type
_entity.pdbx_description
1 polymer ?
#
loop_
_entity_poly.entity_id
_entity_poly.type
_entity_poly.pdbx_seq_one_letter_code
_entity_poly.pdbx_strand_id
1 'polypeptide(L)'
;MPQGQRCIAARIHCNGRAALRLRKKDTMKPDLENSRSFAMTLAHRAVRDVRRDGFRQLRNYVDMCALLAQRPDLKRFFDHAQTVLQRTDSLYYKLINNLVAQVNEDAICTAGINLGFDAIISCASNNRKQNGETRSWLNVGFCSAPELDDAIIQAEAGSSYAWVLYADEDLTPKTVAMLQSHTHSVFFVLFDAQKFNEATMERIAGCSNVITLLCLHESEITTEACRAANAMRSKTDVLWLFWWKWGGQMPPRP
;
A
#
# COMPACT_ATOMS: atom_id res chain seq x y z
N MET A 1 -24.97 -25.16 5.25
CA MET A 1 -24.11 -24.70 4.14
C MET A 1 -24.67 -23.40 3.60
N PRO A 2 -24.04 -22.25 3.83
CA PRO A 2 -24.41 -21.01 3.14
C PRO A 2 -23.60 -20.85 1.84
N GLN A 3 -24.30 -20.35 0.84
CA GLN A 3 -23.87 -20.17 -0.55
C GLN A 3 -22.75 -19.14 -0.69
N GLY A 4 -21.93 -19.34 -1.73
CA GLY A 4 -20.69 -18.62 -2.02
C GLY A 4 -20.76 -17.10 -1.91
N GLN A 5 -19.90 -16.57 -1.03
CA GLN A 5 -19.59 -15.14 -0.96
C GLN A 5 -18.79 -14.75 -2.20
N ARG A 6 -19.47 -14.11 -3.16
CA ARG A 6 -18.80 -13.45 -4.28
C ARG A 6 -18.01 -12.25 -3.78
N CYS A 7 -16.78 -12.09 -4.26
CA CYS A 7 -16.00 -10.86 -4.09
C CYS A 7 -16.77 -9.67 -4.67
N ILE A 8 -17.27 -8.77 -3.81
CA ILE A 8 -17.87 -7.51 -4.23
C ILE A 8 -16.75 -6.46 -4.21
N ALA A 9 -16.26 -6.10 -5.40
CA ALA A 9 -15.29 -5.02 -5.55
C ALA A 9 -15.93 -3.68 -5.14
N ALA A 10 -15.58 -3.15 -3.98
CA ALA A 10 -15.82 -1.75 -3.66
C ALA A 10 -14.91 -0.89 -4.56
N ARG A 11 -15.49 -0.03 -5.39
CA ARG A 11 -14.74 0.80 -6.35
C ARG A 11 -14.30 2.12 -5.73
N ILE A 12 -12.99 2.33 -5.59
CA ILE A 12 -12.43 3.66 -5.36
C ILE A 12 -11.90 4.16 -6.70
N HIS A 13 -12.49 5.22 -7.22
CA HIS A 13 -12.15 5.75 -8.53
C HIS A 13 -10.98 6.73 -8.46
N CYS A 14 -10.01 6.62 -9.38
CA CYS A 14 -9.05 7.69 -9.62
C CYS A 14 -9.76 8.84 -10.36
N ASN A 15 -10.06 9.94 -9.67
CA ASN A 15 -10.63 11.13 -10.30
C ASN A 15 -9.61 11.82 -11.22
N GLY A 16 -9.65 11.52 -12.51
CA GLY A 16 -8.94 12.27 -13.54
C GLY A 16 -9.92 13.14 -14.33
N ARG A 17 -9.94 14.46 -14.09
CA ARG A 17 -10.66 15.39 -15.00
C ARG A 17 -9.93 15.46 -16.34
N ALA A 18 -10.69 15.37 -17.42
CA ALA A 18 -10.20 15.46 -18.78
C ALA A 18 -9.78 16.89 -19.14
N ALA A 19 -8.57 17.06 -19.69
CA ALA A 19 -8.26 18.12 -20.64
C ALA A 19 -7.01 17.80 -21.48
N LEU A 20 -7.28 17.81 -22.80
CA LEU A 20 -6.48 18.01 -24.01
C LEU A 20 -5.22 17.19 -24.38
N ARG A 21 -5.21 16.89 -25.68
CA ARG A 21 -4.34 16.04 -26.50
C ARG A 21 -2.89 16.49 -26.55
N LEU A 22 -1.97 15.53 -26.63
CA LEU A 22 -0.99 15.39 -27.74
C LEU A 22 -0.40 13.98 -27.78
N ARG A 23 -0.20 13.50 -29.01
CA ARG A 23 0.22 12.15 -29.43
C ARG A 23 1.69 11.85 -29.06
N LYS A 24 1.96 10.63 -28.60
CA LYS A 24 2.84 9.69 -29.34
C LYS A 24 2.44 8.25 -28.97
N LYS A 25 2.03 7.52 -30.00
CA LYS A 25 1.51 6.16 -29.97
C LYS A 25 2.72 5.22 -30.15
N ASP A 26 2.78 4.17 -29.33
CA ASP A 26 3.53 2.92 -29.54
C ASP A 26 5.02 2.79 -29.09
N THR A 27 5.56 3.67 -28.23
CA THR A 27 6.93 3.48 -27.63
C THR A 27 6.99 3.43 -26.09
N MET A 28 5.85 3.40 -25.39
CA MET A 28 5.77 3.83 -23.98
C MET A 28 5.95 2.73 -22.90
N LYS A 29 5.94 1.43 -23.28
CA LYS A 29 6.21 0.32 -22.33
C LYS A 29 7.63 0.37 -21.73
N PRO A 30 8.70 0.49 -22.54
CA PRO A 30 10.06 0.58 -22.00
C PRO A 30 10.25 1.84 -21.13
N ASP A 31 9.63 2.98 -21.45
CA ASP A 31 9.70 4.19 -20.61
C ASP A 31 9.09 3.99 -19.22
N LEU A 32 7.98 3.23 -19.11
CA LEU A 32 7.31 3.02 -17.84
C LEU A 32 8.06 2.03 -16.95
N GLU A 33 8.59 0.95 -17.52
CA GLU A 33 9.44 -0.01 -16.81
C GLU A 33 10.78 0.61 -16.37
N ASN A 34 11.39 1.44 -17.23
CA ASN A 34 12.57 2.22 -16.87
C ASN A 34 12.26 3.23 -15.74
N SER A 35 11.11 3.92 -15.83
CA SER A 35 10.66 4.85 -14.79
C SER A 35 10.39 4.14 -13.47
N ARG A 36 9.82 2.92 -13.50
CA ARG A 36 9.60 2.09 -12.30
C ARG A 36 10.91 1.68 -11.67
N SER A 37 11.87 1.22 -12.48
CA SER A 37 13.20 0.80 -12.02
C SER A 37 13.98 1.97 -11.40
N PHE A 38 13.88 3.15 -12.01
CA PHE A 38 14.42 4.38 -11.45
C PHE A 38 13.74 4.74 -10.12
N ALA A 39 12.41 4.68 -10.05
CA ALA A 39 11.65 4.96 -8.83
C ALA A 39 12.03 3.99 -7.70
N MET A 40 12.20 2.69 -8.00
CA MET A 40 12.66 1.70 -7.03
C MET A 40 14.06 2.02 -6.50
N THR A 41 15.00 2.34 -7.40
CA THR A 41 16.37 2.73 -7.01
C THR A 41 16.36 3.98 -6.12
N LEU A 42 15.53 4.97 -6.48
CA LEU A 42 15.36 6.19 -5.71
C LEU A 42 14.73 5.92 -4.34
N ALA A 43 13.75 5.01 -4.25
CA ALA A 43 13.10 4.63 -3.00
C ALA A 43 14.10 4.01 -2.01
N HIS A 44 14.91 3.04 -2.45
CA HIS A 44 15.97 2.45 -1.61
C HIS A 44 16.94 3.51 -1.10
N ARG A 45 17.41 4.39 -2.00
CA ARG A 45 18.30 5.47 -1.63
C ARG A 45 17.66 6.41 -0.60
N ALA A 46 16.40 6.79 -0.82
CA ALA A 46 15.66 7.67 0.09
C ALA A 46 15.49 7.05 1.47
N VAL A 47 15.12 5.77 1.58
CA VAL A 47 14.98 5.08 2.87
C VAL A 47 16.33 5.06 3.61
N ARG A 48 17.43 4.74 2.93
CA ARG A 48 18.78 4.71 3.53
C ARG A 48 19.24 6.08 4.00
N ASP A 49 19.06 7.11 3.18
CA ASP A 49 19.44 8.48 3.55
C ASP A 49 18.60 9.01 4.71
N VAL A 50 17.30 8.69 4.77
CA VAL A 50 16.45 9.05 5.92
C VAL A 50 16.87 8.32 7.19
N ARG A 51 17.28 7.05 7.11
CA ARG A 51 17.82 6.32 8.26
C ARG A 51 19.14 6.90 8.77
N ARG A 52 20.02 7.32 7.85
CA ARG A 52 21.35 7.84 8.19
C ARG A 52 21.32 9.29 8.69
N ASP A 53 20.64 10.17 7.96
CA ASP A 53 20.71 11.62 8.16
C ASP A 53 19.39 12.22 8.66
N GLY A 54 18.40 11.36 8.94
CA GLY A 54 17.13 11.72 9.53
C GLY A 54 16.12 12.33 8.56
N PHE A 55 15.01 12.77 9.14
CA PHE A 55 13.80 13.20 8.42
C PHE A 55 14.00 14.42 7.51
N ARG A 56 15.10 15.16 7.65
CA ARG A 56 15.47 16.22 6.71
C ARG A 56 15.62 15.65 5.29
N GLN A 57 16.19 14.47 5.14
CA GLN A 57 16.33 13.85 3.82
C GLN A 57 14.98 13.53 3.21
N LEU A 58 13.99 13.11 4.00
CA LEU A 58 12.66 12.83 3.48
C LEU A 58 12.06 14.08 2.84
N ARG A 59 12.23 15.25 3.45
CA ARG A 59 11.80 16.52 2.86
C ARG A 59 12.54 16.81 1.56
N ASN A 60 13.86 16.65 1.53
CA ASN A 60 14.66 16.84 0.31
C ASN A 60 14.17 15.95 -0.85
N TYR A 61 13.83 14.69 -0.58
CA TYR A 61 13.28 13.77 -1.58
C TYR A 61 11.87 14.18 -2.02
N VAL A 62 11.01 14.61 -1.09
CA VAL A 62 9.67 15.11 -1.44
C VAL A 62 9.76 16.39 -2.29
N ASP A 63 10.66 17.31 -1.96
CA ASP A 63 10.91 18.53 -2.73
C ASP A 63 11.42 18.21 -4.14
N MET A 64 12.36 17.26 -4.26
CA MET A 64 12.84 16.78 -5.56
C MET A 64 11.70 16.17 -6.38
N CYS A 65 10.89 15.29 -5.78
CA CYS A 65 9.75 14.68 -6.47
C CYS A 65 8.69 15.71 -6.89
N ALA A 66 8.47 16.76 -6.08
CA ALA A 66 7.59 17.87 -6.43
C ALA A 66 8.08 18.63 -7.67
N LEU A 67 9.39 18.85 -7.80
CA LEU A 67 10.00 19.47 -8.98
C LEU A 67 9.87 18.60 -10.24
N LEU A 68 9.94 17.27 -10.08
CA LEU A 68 9.81 16.31 -11.18
C LEU A 68 8.35 16.04 -11.57
N ALA A 69 7.38 16.37 -10.71
CA ALA A 69 5.97 16.08 -10.93
C ALA A 69 5.36 16.94 -12.06
N GLN A 70 5.19 16.33 -13.23
CA GLN A 70 4.60 17.01 -14.41
C GLN A 70 3.06 17.05 -14.40
N ARG A 71 2.40 16.19 -13.61
CA ARG A 71 0.93 16.07 -13.58
C ARG A 71 0.32 16.92 -12.46
N PRO A 72 -0.79 17.65 -12.71
CA PRO A 72 -1.45 18.45 -11.67
C PRO A 72 -1.86 17.66 -10.42
N ASP A 73 -2.35 16.43 -10.59
CA ASP A 73 -2.76 15.58 -9.47
C ASP A 73 -1.55 15.19 -8.59
N LEU A 74 -0.42 14.86 -9.22
CA LEU A 74 0.83 14.53 -8.51
C LEU A 74 1.41 15.77 -7.83
N LYS A 75 1.34 16.93 -8.49
CA LYS A 75 1.79 18.20 -7.91
C LYS A 75 1.00 18.52 -6.64
N ARG A 76 -0.33 18.42 -6.67
CA ARG A 76 -1.19 18.58 -5.49
C ARG A 76 -0.86 17.60 -4.36
N PHE A 77 -0.57 16.35 -4.70
CA PHE A 77 -0.12 15.37 -3.71
C PHE A 77 1.17 15.80 -3.03
N PHE A 78 2.19 16.22 -3.80
CA PHE A 78 3.46 16.67 -3.23
C PHE A 78 3.35 17.98 -2.46
N ASP A 79 2.53 18.94 -2.91
CA ASP A 79 2.24 20.18 -2.16
C ASP A 79 1.67 19.85 -0.77
N HIS A 80 0.76 18.86 -0.71
CA HIS A 80 0.19 18.39 0.56
C HIS A 80 1.24 17.66 1.41
N ALA A 81 2.05 16.79 0.79
CA ALA A 81 3.12 16.08 1.48
C ALA A 81 4.13 17.06 2.11
N GLN A 82 4.56 18.08 1.37
CA GLN A 82 5.44 19.15 1.88
C GLN A 82 4.81 19.84 3.10
N THR A 83 3.52 20.19 3.02
CA THR A 83 2.79 20.84 4.12
C THR A 83 2.76 19.95 5.37
N VAL A 84 2.49 18.65 5.21
CA VAL A 84 2.48 17.70 6.34
C VAL A 84 3.87 17.54 6.96
N LEU A 85 4.92 17.47 6.14
CA LEU A 85 6.30 17.24 6.61
C LEU A 85 6.95 18.48 7.26
N GLN A 86 6.39 19.67 7.06
CA GLN A 86 6.80 20.88 7.80
C GLN A 86 6.42 20.82 9.28
N ARG A 87 5.33 20.11 9.62
CA ARG A 87 4.85 19.94 11.00
C ARG A 87 5.56 18.78 11.70
N THR A 88 6.69 19.07 12.34
CA THR A 88 7.49 18.09 13.10
C THR A 88 6.81 17.58 14.36
N ASP A 89 5.82 18.31 14.86
CA ASP A 89 4.97 17.95 15.99
C ASP A 89 3.78 17.04 15.60
N SER A 90 3.60 16.75 14.31
CA SER A 90 2.49 15.94 13.83
C SER A 90 2.65 14.45 14.14
N LEU A 91 1.51 13.75 14.28
CA LEU A 91 1.48 12.28 14.40
C LEU A 91 2.10 11.60 13.17
N TYR A 92 1.96 12.21 11.98
CA TYR A 92 2.58 11.73 10.74
C TYR A 92 4.11 11.71 10.83
N TYR A 93 4.73 12.70 11.47
CA TYR A 93 6.17 12.73 11.67
C TYR A 93 6.65 11.51 12.49
N LYS A 94 5.99 11.21 13.60
CA LYS A 94 6.31 10.03 14.42
C LYS A 94 6.03 8.72 13.68
N LEU A 95 4.91 8.64 12.96
CA LEU A 95 4.52 7.45 12.21
C LEU A 95 5.53 7.14 11.09
N ILE A 96 5.93 8.13 10.30
CA ILE A 96 6.88 7.93 9.22
C ILE A 96 8.28 7.61 9.77
N ASN A 97 8.70 8.22 10.87
CA ASN A 97 9.97 7.84 11.52
C ASN A 97 9.96 6.40 12.01
N ASN A 98 8.91 5.97 12.70
CA ASN A 98 8.78 4.59 13.16
C ASN A 98 8.76 3.63 11.97
N LEU A 99 8.03 3.96 10.91
CA LEU A 99 8.00 3.19 9.67
C LEU A 99 9.41 3.02 9.11
N VAL A 100 10.11 4.13 8.83
CA VAL A 100 11.44 4.05 8.22
C VAL A 100 12.45 3.34 9.14
N ALA A 101 12.35 3.50 10.45
CA ALA A 101 13.29 2.91 11.41
C ALA A 101 13.06 1.42 11.67
N GLN A 102 11.81 0.95 11.69
CA GLN A 102 11.47 -0.40 12.18
C GLN A 102 11.16 -1.38 11.06
N VAL A 103 10.74 -0.91 9.87
CA VAL A 103 10.28 -1.79 8.79
C VAL A 103 11.44 -2.19 7.88
N ASN A 104 11.50 -3.43 7.40
CA ASN A 104 12.50 -3.87 6.41
C ASN A 104 12.53 -2.94 5.18
N GLU A 105 13.72 -2.57 4.72
CA GLU A 105 13.90 -1.65 3.60
C GLU A 105 13.20 -2.11 2.32
N ASP A 106 13.34 -3.40 1.97
CA ASP A 106 12.77 -3.99 0.76
C ASP A 106 11.24 -4.02 0.84
N ALA A 107 10.68 -4.22 2.03
CA ALA A 107 9.23 -4.16 2.25
C ALA A 107 8.68 -2.74 2.05
N ILE A 108 9.34 -1.71 2.61
CA ILE A 108 8.95 -0.30 2.40
C ILE A 108 8.99 0.03 0.90
N CYS A 109 10.10 -0.31 0.23
CA CYS A 109 10.33 0.05 -1.16
C CYS A 109 9.39 -0.71 -2.10
N THR A 110 9.25 -2.02 -1.92
CA THR A 110 8.35 -2.85 -2.74
C THR A 110 6.90 -2.43 -2.59
N ALA A 111 6.37 -2.39 -1.37
CA ALA A 111 4.99 -1.99 -1.15
C ALA A 111 4.72 -0.54 -1.58
N GLY A 112 5.67 0.37 -1.34
CA GLY A 112 5.57 1.77 -1.75
C GLY A 112 5.54 1.96 -3.27
N ILE A 113 6.38 1.23 -4.01
CA ILE A 113 6.41 1.29 -5.49
C ILE A 113 5.18 0.59 -6.08
N ASN A 114 4.77 -0.56 -5.56
CA ASN A 114 3.58 -1.25 -6.03
C ASN A 114 2.32 -0.39 -5.82
N LEU A 115 2.20 0.29 -4.68
CA LEU A 115 1.09 1.21 -4.44
C LEU A 115 1.18 2.50 -5.28
N GLY A 116 2.30 3.21 -5.18
CA GLY A 116 2.43 4.54 -5.78
C GLY A 116 2.56 4.49 -7.30
N PHE A 117 3.41 3.60 -7.82
CA PHE A 117 3.74 3.54 -9.23
C PHE A 117 2.79 2.61 -9.99
N ASP A 118 2.66 1.36 -9.57
CA ASP A 118 1.84 0.36 -10.28
C ASP A 118 0.34 0.69 -10.09
N ALA A 119 -0.15 0.75 -8.85
CA ALA A 119 -1.58 0.92 -8.59
C ALA A 119 -2.12 2.34 -8.89
N ILE A 120 -1.39 3.41 -8.56
CA ILE A 120 -1.89 4.79 -8.73
C ILE A 120 -1.46 5.40 -10.07
N ILE A 121 -0.16 5.51 -10.33
CA ILE A 121 0.36 6.21 -11.53
C ILE A 121 0.02 5.45 -12.81
N SER A 122 0.27 4.14 -12.85
CA SER A 122 0.07 3.33 -14.05
C SER A 122 -1.41 3.13 -14.35
N CYS A 123 -2.25 2.84 -13.34
CA CYS A 123 -3.71 2.77 -13.49
C CYS A 123 -4.28 4.07 -14.06
N ALA A 124 -3.96 5.23 -13.47
CA ALA A 124 -4.46 6.52 -13.95
C ALA A 124 -3.99 6.84 -15.37
N SER A 125 -2.79 6.41 -15.76
CA SER A 125 -2.26 6.60 -17.12
C SER A 125 -2.99 5.72 -18.13
N ASN A 126 -3.41 4.50 -17.75
CA ASN A 126 -4.13 3.59 -18.62
C ASN A 126 -5.62 3.94 -18.75
N ASN A 127 -6.27 4.38 -17.66
CA ASN A 127 -7.66 4.86 -17.67
C ASN A 127 -7.85 6.05 -18.64
N ARG A 128 -6.85 6.94 -18.74
CA ARG A 128 -6.86 8.05 -19.72
C ARG A 128 -6.82 7.58 -21.18
N LYS A 129 -6.28 6.39 -21.46
CA LYS A 129 -6.23 5.81 -22.81
C LYS A 129 -7.55 5.16 -23.21
N GLN A 130 -8.36 4.72 -22.26
CA GLN A 130 -9.62 3.99 -22.49
C GLN A 130 -10.87 4.87 -22.55
N ASN A 131 -10.74 6.17 -22.86
CA ASN A 131 -11.88 7.06 -23.17
C ASN A 131 -13.02 7.10 -22.12
N GLY A 132 -12.71 7.02 -20.82
CA GLY A 132 -13.65 7.35 -19.74
C GLY A 132 -14.23 6.18 -18.94
N GLU A 133 -13.95 4.92 -19.30
CA GLU A 133 -14.20 3.80 -18.39
C GLU A 133 -13.25 3.90 -17.19
N THR A 134 -13.78 4.33 -16.05
CA THR A 134 -12.98 4.51 -14.84
C THR A 134 -12.89 3.18 -14.11
N ARG A 135 -11.78 2.47 -14.28
CA ARG A 135 -11.48 1.28 -13.47
C ARG A 135 -11.07 1.69 -12.07
N SER A 136 -11.50 0.91 -11.09
CA SER A 136 -11.05 1.06 -9.71
C SER A 136 -9.56 0.73 -9.63
N TRP A 137 -8.80 1.57 -8.94
CA TRP A 137 -7.39 1.29 -8.66
C TRP A 137 -7.22 0.34 -7.46
N LEU A 138 -8.30 0.13 -6.69
CA LEU A 138 -8.37 -0.73 -5.53
C LEU A 138 -9.41 -1.85 -5.74
N ASN A 139 -9.02 -3.08 -5.46
CA ASN A 139 -9.88 -4.25 -5.46
C ASN A 139 -10.11 -4.73 -4.02
N VAL A 140 -11.18 -5.48 -3.79
CA VAL A 140 -11.50 -6.07 -2.48
C VAL A 140 -11.88 -7.53 -2.66
N GLY A 141 -11.40 -8.40 -1.78
CA GLY A 141 -11.69 -9.83 -1.83
C GLY A 141 -11.43 -10.56 -0.51
N PHE A 142 -11.66 -11.87 -0.52
CA PHE A 142 -11.37 -12.79 0.59
C PHE A 142 -10.17 -13.66 0.23
N CYS A 143 -9.29 -13.93 1.21
CA CYS A 143 -8.12 -14.78 1.00
C CYS A 143 -8.48 -16.25 0.71
N SER A 144 -9.63 -16.72 1.21
CA SER A 144 -10.14 -18.07 0.97
C SER A 144 -10.77 -18.27 -0.42
N ALA A 145 -11.05 -17.18 -1.16
CA ALA A 145 -11.76 -17.26 -2.43
C ALA A 145 -10.98 -18.11 -3.45
N PRO A 146 -11.56 -19.18 -4.01
CA PRO A 146 -10.83 -20.08 -4.90
C PRO A 146 -10.40 -19.41 -6.21
N GLU A 147 -11.14 -18.40 -6.66
CA GLU A 147 -10.84 -17.63 -7.87
C GLU A 147 -9.96 -16.40 -7.62
N LEU A 148 -9.39 -16.24 -6.40
CA LEU A 148 -8.62 -15.04 -6.05
C LEU A 148 -7.44 -14.80 -6.99
N ASP A 149 -6.66 -15.84 -7.29
CA ASP A 149 -5.49 -15.76 -8.16
C ASP A 149 -5.89 -15.29 -9.57
N ASP A 150 -6.89 -15.94 -10.18
CA ASP A 150 -7.44 -15.56 -11.48
C ASP A 150 -7.97 -14.12 -11.48
N ALA A 151 -8.61 -13.67 -10.39
CA ALA A 151 -9.09 -12.31 -10.25
C ALA A 151 -7.93 -11.29 -10.17
N ILE A 152 -6.83 -11.63 -9.49
CA ILE A 152 -5.61 -10.81 -9.45
C ILE A 152 -5.02 -10.72 -10.85
N ILE A 153 -4.83 -11.84 -11.56
CA ILE A 153 -4.30 -11.87 -12.93
C ILE A 153 -5.13 -10.97 -13.86
N GLN A 154 -6.46 -11.07 -13.78
CA GLN A 154 -7.36 -10.23 -14.59
C GLN A 154 -7.25 -8.75 -14.23
N ALA A 155 -7.14 -8.42 -12.93
CA ALA A 155 -6.97 -7.04 -12.48
C ALA A 155 -5.63 -6.46 -12.94
N GLU A 156 -4.53 -7.21 -12.84
CA GLU A 156 -3.19 -6.82 -13.29
C GLU A 156 -3.15 -6.58 -14.80
N ALA A 157 -3.78 -7.47 -15.59
CA ALA A 157 -3.95 -7.27 -17.03
C ALA A 157 -4.75 -5.98 -17.33
N GLY A 158 -5.62 -5.57 -16.41
CA GLY A 158 -6.37 -4.33 -16.44
C GLY A 158 -5.68 -3.11 -15.83
N SER A 159 -4.43 -3.21 -15.39
CA SER A 159 -3.67 -2.17 -14.67
C SER A 159 -4.26 -1.77 -13.31
N SER A 160 -4.84 -2.72 -12.57
CA SER A 160 -5.28 -2.55 -11.20
C SER A 160 -4.50 -3.50 -10.30
N TYR A 161 -3.70 -2.94 -9.38
CA TYR A 161 -2.66 -3.66 -8.65
C TYR A 161 -2.82 -3.59 -7.12
N ALA A 162 -3.70 -2.75 -6.60
CA ALA A 162 -3.94 -2.68 -5.15
C ALA A 162 -5.13 -3.54 -4.74
N TRP A 163 -4.95 -4.31 -3.68
CA TRP A 163 -5.95 -5.22 -3.15
C TRP A 163 -6.10 -5.03 -1.64
N VAL A 164 -7.34 -4.97 -1.16
CA VAL A 164 -7.68 -5.18 0.24
C VAL A 164 -8.27 -6.57 0.37
N LEU A 165 -7.59 -7.44 1.10
CA LEU A 165 -8.00 -8.83 1.28
C LEU A 165 -8.39 -9.06 2.73
N TYR A 166 -9.55 -9.64 2.96
CA TYR A 166 -9.94 -10.13 4.27
C TYR A 166 -9.36 -11.52 4.47
N ALA A 167 -8.55 -11.70 5.52
CA ALA A 167 -8.10 -13.00 5.98
C ALA A 167 -9.22 -13.64 6.82
N ASP A 168 -10.22 -14.19 6.13
CA ASP A 168 -11.39 -14.83 6.72
C ASP A 168 -11.09 -16.20 7.35
N GLU A 169 -10.02 -16.84 6.86
CA GLU A 169 -9.38 -18.06 7.36
C GLU A 169 -7.87 -17.87 7.52
N ASP A 170 -7.20 -18.82 8.17
CA ASP A 170 -5.73 -18.82 8.29
C ASP A 170 -5.07 -18.89 6.91
N LEU A 171 -4.06 -18.04 6.66
CA LEU A 171 -3.38 -18.06 5.38
C LEU A 171 -2.49 -19.29 5.26
N THR A 172 -2.87 -20.17 4.34
CA THR A 172 -2.07 -21.34 3.99
C THR A 172 -0.76 -20.91 3.32
N PRO A 173 0.32 -21.72 3.41
CA PRO A 173 1.55 -21.44 2.67
C PRO A 173 1.33 -21.31 1.15
N LYS A 174 0.32 -21.99 0.59
CA LYS A 174 -0.07 -21.83 -0.82
C LYS A 174 -0.60 -20.42 -1.10
N THR A 175 -1.48 -19.91 -0.24
CA THR A 175 -2.03 -18.55 -0.37
C THR A 175 -0.92 -17.50 -0.27
N VAL A 176 -0.01 -17.65 0.71
CA VAL A 176 1.13 -16.74 0.88
C VAL A 176 2.05 -16.76 -0.36
N ALA A 177 2.40 -17.95 -0.86
CA ALA A 177 3.23 -18.08 -2.06
C ALA A 177 2.56 -17.48 -3.31
N MET A 178 1.23 -17.62 -3.45
CA MET A 178 0.46 -16.98 -4.52
C MET A 178 0.58 -15.46 -4.43
N LEU A 179 0.32 -14.85 -3.26
CA LEU A 179 0.46 -13.40 -3.08
C LEU A 179 1.89 -12.91 -3.39
N GLN A 180 2.91 -13.66 -2.97
CA GLN A 180 4.32 -13.32 -3.27
C GLN A 180 4.64 -13.37 -4.76
N SER A 181 3.96 -14.21 -5.54
CA SER A 181 4.20 -14.34 -6.98
C SER A 181 3.76 -13.11 -7.78
N HIS A 182 2.80 -12.33 -7.26
CA HIS A 182 2.33 -11.09 -7.87
C HIS A 182 3.19 -9.88 -7.47
N THR A 183 4.36 -9.76 -8.09
CA THR A 183 5.41 -8.82 -7.71
C THR A 183 5.08 -7.34 -7.93
N HIS A 184 4.07 -7.03 -8.76
CA HIS A 184 3.59 -5.66 -9.01
C HIS A 184 2.36 -5.29 -8.17
N SER A 185 1.64 -6.28 -7.64
CA SER A 185 0.49 -6.05 -6.79
C SER A 185 0.90 -5.76 -5.36
N VAL A 186 0.10 -4.96 -4.66
CA VAL A 186 0.21 -4.70 -3.23
C VAL A 186 -1.05 -5.17 -2.53
N PHE A 187 -0.87 -5.92 -1.45
CA PHE A 187 -1.95 -6.57 -0.73
C PHE A 187 -2.06 -6.02 0.69
N PHE A 188 -3.14 -5.31 0.99
CA PHE A 188 -3.52 -4.93 2.34
C PHE A 188 -4.36 -6.06 2.93
N VAL A 189 -3.75 -6.92 3.74
CA VAL A 189 -4.42 -8.08 4.32
C VAL A 189 -4.95 -7.73 5.70
N LEU A 190 -6.28 -7.72 5.84
CA LEU A 190 -7.01 -7.42 7.05
C LEU A 190 -7.21 -8.70 7.88
N PHE A 191 -6.66 -8.70 9.10
CA PHE A 191 -6.84 -9.77 10.08
C PHE A 191 -7.82 -9.36 11.16
N ASP A 192 -8.71 -10.26 11.52
CA ASP A 192 -9.51 -10.12 12.72
C ASP A 192 -8.64 -10.38 13.96
N ALA A 193 -8.66 -9.45 14.92
CA ALA A 193 -7.93 -9.61 16.18
C ALA A 193 -8.32 -10.89 16.94
N GLN A 194 -9.57 -11.33 16.83
CA GLN A 194 -10.07 -12.55 17.49
C GLN A 194 -9.58 -13.84 16.81
N LYS A 195 -9.28 -13.78 15.51
CA LYS A 195 -8.78 -14.91 14.72
C LYS A 195 -7.27 -14.84 14.51
N PHE A 196 -6.59 -13.99 15.25
CA PHE A 196 -5.16 -13.77 15.11
C PHE A 196 -4.36 -15.04 15.41
N ASN A 197 -3.45 -15.41 14.51
CA ASN A 197 -2.57 -16.56 14.64
C ASN A 197 -1.11 -16.14 14.34
N GLU A 198 -0.20 -16.38 15.29
CA GLU A 198 1.22 -16.05 15.13
C GLU A 198 1.88 -16.81 13.97
N ALA A 199 1.50 -18.07 13.73
CA ALA A 199 2.05 -18.87 12.65
C ALA A 199 1.71 -18.28 11.26
N THR A 200 0.56 -17.62 11.13
CA THR A 200 0.17 -16.91 9.91
C THR A 200 1.05 -15.67 9.70
N MET A 201 1.37 -14.94 10.77
CA MET A 201 2.24 -13.76 10.69
C MET A 201 3.68 -14.11 10.32
N GLU A 202 4.23 -15.19 10.87
CA GLU A 202 5.58 -15.64 10.52
C GLU A 202 5.71 -15.99 9.03
N ARG A 203 4.66 -16.56 8.43
CA ARG A 203 4.63 -16.86 7.00
C ARG A 203 4.65 -15.59 6.15
N ILE A 204 3.93 -14.55 6.58
CA ILE A 204 3.78 -13.30 5.81
C ILE A 204 4.96 -12.36 6.03
N ALA A 205 5.73 -12.49 7.11
CA ALA A 205 6.86 -11.62 7.44
C ALA A 205 7.87 -11.44 6.28
N GLY A 206 8.05 -12.45 5.44
CA GLY A 206 8.91 -12.38 4.25
C GLY A 206 8.27 -11.80 2.98
N CYS A 207 7.03 -11.34 3.03
CA CYS A 207 6.29 -10.84 1.87
C CYS A 207 6.38 -9.32 1.76
N SER A 208 7.35 -8.82 1.00
CA SER A 208 7.57 -7.37 0.81
C SER A 208 6.41 -6.63 0.12
N ASN A 209 5.50 -7.35 -0.54
CA ASN A 209 4.32 -6.81 -1.22
C ASN A 209 3.02 -6.95 -0.41
N VAL A 210 3.08 -7.48 0.81
CA VAL A 210 1.93 -7.65 1.70
C VAL A 210 2.04 -6.70 2.89
N ILE A 211 1.02 -5.88 3.09
CA ILE A 211 0.82 -5.02 4.25
C ILE A 211 -0.24 -5.64 5.16
N THR A 212 0.15 -6.00 6.37
CA THR A 212 -0.76 -6.57 7.36
C THR A 212 -1.49 -5.45 8.11
N LEU A 213 -2.81 -5.56 8.19
CA LEU A 213 -3.68 -4.60 8.86
C LEU A 213 -4.53 -5.35 9.88
N LEU A 214 -4.69 -4.76 11.07
CA LEU A 214 -5.59 -5.29 12.09
C LEU A 214 -6.98 -4.66 11.93
N CYS A 215 -7.99 -5.50 11.74
CA CYS A 215 -9.38 -5.08 11.69
C CYS A 215 -9.92 -4.93 13.13
N LEU A 216 -10.32 -3.71 13.47
CA LEU A 216 -11.00 -3.40 14.74
C LEU A 216 -12.49 -3.25 14.45
N HIS A 217 -13.31 -4.16 14.97
CA HIS A 217 -14.78 -4.12 14.80
C HIS A 217 -15.43 -3.09 15.72
N GLU A 218 -14.78 -2.76 16.83
CA GLU A 218 -15.23 -1.79 17.82
C GLU A 218 -14.24 -0.62 17.90
N SER A 219 -14.73 0.56 18.32
CA SER A 219 -13.87 1.73 18.51
C SER A 219 -12.96 1.62 19.73
N GLU A 220 -13.30 0.75 20.68
CA GLU A 220 -12.50 0.51 21.87
C GLU A 220 -11.38 -0.49 21.56
N ILE A 221 -10.17 -0.17 22.01
CA ILE A 221 -9.02 -1.06 21.84
C ILE A 221 -9.12 -2.15 22.91
N THR A 222 -9.53 -3.35 22.49
CA THR A 222 -9.62 -4.51 23.37
C THR A 222 -8.24 -5.07 23.73
N THR A 223 -8.17 -5.88 24.79
CA THR A 223 -6.95 -6.57 25.21
C THR A 223 -6.45 -7.51 24.11
N GLU A 224 -7.37 -8.16 23.39
CA GLU A 224 -7.12 -9.05 22.26
C GLU A 224 -6.51 -8.26 21.09
N ALA A 225 -7.08 -7.10 20.77
CA ALA A 225 -6.54 -6.20 19.74
C ALA A 225 -5.12 -5.72 20.11
N CYS A 226 -4.88 -5.37 21.37
CA CYS A 226 -3.53 -5.01 21.85
C CYS A 226 -2.55 -6.18 21.71
N ARG A 227 -2.97 -7.40 22.08
CA ARG A 227 -2.14 -8.60 21.99
C ARG A 227 -1.79 -8.91 20.53
N ALA A 228 -2.79 -8.92 19.66
CA ALA A 228 -2.61 -9.14 18.21
C ALA A 228 -1.69 -8.05 17.62
N ALA A 229 -1.92 -6.77 17.96
CA ALA A 229 -1.08 -5.68 17.48
C ALA A 229 0.39 -5.82 17.92
N ASN A 230 0.63 -6.20 19.18
CA ASN A 230 1.98 -6.43 19.70
C ASN A 230 2.66 -7.64 19.04
N ALA A 231 1.93 -8.72 18.78
CA ALA A 231 2.44 -9.91 18.11
C ALA A 231 2.74 -9.65 16.63
N MET A 232 1.87 -8.90 15.93
CA MET A 232 2.16 -8.41 14.58
C MET A 232 3.41 -7.52 14.57
N ARG A 233 3.58 -6.65 15.58
CA ARG A 233 4.73 -5.74 15.67
C ARG A 233 6.05 -6.49 15.87
N SER A 234 6.04 -7.63 16.56
CA SER A 234 7.26 -8.41 16.79
C SER A 234 7.63 -9.33 15.61
N LYS A 235 6.71 -9.57 14.67
CA LYS A 235 6.85 -10.59 13.62
C LYS A 235 6.83 -10.05 12.20
N THR A 236 5.98 -9.06 11.93
CA THR A 236 5.91 -8.37 10.64
C THR A 236 6.53 -7.02 10.81
N ASP A 237 7.57 -6.79 10.02
CA ASP A 237 8.16 -5.49 9.88
C ASP A 237 7.17 -4.48 9.25
N VAL A 238 5.92 -4.81 8.87
CA VAL A 238 5.16 -4.02 7.89
C VAL A 238 4.31 -2.87 8.47
N LEU A 239 4.13 -1.81 7.65
CA LEU A 239 3.40 -0.56 7.88
C LEU A 239 2.14 -0.68 8.75
N TRP A 240 2.19 -0.03 9.91
CA TRP A 240 1.02 0.39 10.68
C TRP A 240 0.38 1.62 10.05
N LEU A 241 -0.45 1.43 9.02
CA LEU A 241 -1.39 2.48 8.61
C LEU A 241 -2.67 2.35 9.44
N PHE A 242 -2.63 2.94 10.63
CA PHE A 242 -3.84 3.41 11.31
C PHE A 242 -4.56 4.38 10.37
N TRP A 243 -5.52 3.87 9.58
CA TRP A 243 -6.46 4.74 8.87
C TRP A 243 -7.76 4.88 9.66
N TRP A 244 -7.63 5.74 10.67
CA TRP A 244 -8.56 6.75 11.18
C TRP A 244 -9.98 6.39 11.70
N LYS A 245 -10.09 6.41 13.04
CA LYS A 245 -11.02 7.29 13.76
C LYS A 245 -10.34 7.78 15.05
N TRP A 246 -9.95 9.07 15.10
CA TRP A 246 -9.40 9.80 16.26
C TRP A 246 -7.98 9.38 16.72
N GLY A 247 -7.05 10.29 17.04
CA GLY A 247 -7.24 11.47 17.90
C GLY A 247 -7.15 11.14 19.40
N GLY A 248 -6.86 9.88 19.79
CA GLY A 248 -6.76 9.45 21.19
C GLY A 248 -5.34 9.05 21.57
N GLN A 249 -4.83 9.63 22.65
CA GLN A 249 -3.56 9.26 23.27
C GLN A 249 -3.56 7.77 23.64
N MET A 250 -2.47 7.06 23.33
CA MET A 250 -2.22 5.75 23.95
C MET A 250 -2.07 5.95 25.47
N PRO A 251 -2.71 5.12 26.33
CA PRO A 251 -2.38 5.12 27.74
C PRO A 251 -0.93 4.63 27.93
N PRO A 252 -0.18 5.18 28.90
CA PRO A 252 1.14 4.67 29.23
C PRO A 252 1.01 3.23 29.76
N ARG A 253 2.02 2.40 29.47
CA ARG A 253 2.10 1.01 29.93
C ARG A 253 2.02 0.94 31.47
N PRO A 254 1.40 -0.10 32.05
CA PRO A 254 1.71 -0.51 33.42
C PRO A 254 3.17 -1.02 33.53
#